data_AF-A0A7S3HVQ4-F1
#
_entry.id   AF-A0A7S3HVQ4-F1
#
_cell.length_a   1.000
_cell.length_b   1.000
_cell.length_c   1.000
_cell.angle_alpha   90.00
_cell.angle_beta   90.00
_cell.angle_gamma   90.00
#
_symmetry.space_group_name_H-M   'P 1'
#
loop_
_entity.id
_entity.type
_entity.pdbx_description
1 polymer ?
#
loop_
_entity_poly.entity_id
_entity_poly.type
_entity_poly.pdbx_seq_one_letter_code
_entity_poly.pdbx_strand_id
1 'polypeptide(L)'
;MAKFHFVDLAGSERAKSTGATGDQFKEGVNINKGLLALGNVIASLTDPSKHGHVPYRDSKLTRILQDSLGGNSRTVMIAACSPAECNFGETL
;
A
#
# COMPACT_ATOMS: atom_id res chain seq x y z
N MET A 1 -12.78 -22.62 -1.61
CA MET A 1 -13.55 -21.76 -0.69
C MET A 1 -13.43 -20.34 -1.20
N ALA A 2 -14.54 -19.62 -1.38
CA ALA A 2 -14.48 -18.21 -1.75
C ALA A 2 -14.20 -17.37 -0.50
N LYS A 3 -13.31 -16.38 -0.62
CA LYS A 3 -13.04 -15.38 0.43
C LYS A 3 -13.36 -14.00 -0.15
N PHE A 4 -13.94 -13.13 0.66
CA PHE A 4 -14.13 -11.74 0.33
C PHE A 4 -13.48 -10.91 1.44
N HIS A 5 -12.63 -9.95 1.06
CA HIS A 5 -11.88 -9.12 1.99
C HIS A 5 -12.28 -7.65 1.80
N PHE A 6 -12.74 -7.02 2.89
CA PHE A 6 -12.79 -5.56 3.00
C PHE A 6 -11.56 -5.12 3.77
N VAL A 7 -10.75 -4.27 3.14
CA VAL A 7 -9.50 -3.78 3.70
C VAL A 7 -9.54 -2.26 3.68
N ASP A 8 -9.47 -1.67 4.86
CA ASP A 8 -9.30 -0.23 5.04
C ASP A 8 -7.82 0.06 5.31
N LEU A 9 -7.20 0.90 4.48
CA LEU A 9 -5.77 1.19 4.55
C LEU A 9 -5.55 2.50 5.30
N ALA A 10 -4.42 2.58 6.01
CA ALA A 10 -3.98 3.81 6.63
C ALA A 10 -3.62 4.88 5.56
N GLY A 11 -3.55 6.13 6.00
CA GLY A 11 -3.14 7.25 5.16
C GLY A 11 -1.72 7.06 4.58
N SER A 12 -1.54 7.57 3.36
CA SER A 12 -0.28 7.47 2.60
C SER A 12 0.56 8.75 2.68
N GLU A 13 0.26 9.64 3.62
CA GLU A 13 0.90 10.94 3.73
C GLU A 13 2.42 10.83 3.91
N ARG A 14 3.15 11.68 3.18
CA ARG A 14 4.60 11.75 3.33
C ARG A 14 4.96 12.33 4.70
N ALA A 15 5.94 11.73 5.37
CA ALA A 15 6.35 12.19 6.70
C ALA A 15 6.67 13.70 6.77
N LYS A 16 7.22 14.28 5.70
CA LYS A 16 7.55 15.71 5.60
C LYS A 16 6.33 16.64 5.64
N SER A 17 5.16 16.21 5.18
CA SER A 17 3.95 17.04 5.15
C SER A 17 3.16 17.01 6.47
N THR A 18 3.46 16.05 7.36
CA THR A 18 2.72 15.86 8.62
C THR A 18 3.20 16.75 9.78
N GLY A 19 4.47 17.18 9.77
CA GLY A 19 5.10 17.80 10.94
C GLY A 19 5.25 16.87 12.15
N ALA A 20 4.98 15.57 12.00
CA ALA A 20 5.07 14.60 13.09
C ALA A 20 6.51 14.44 13.57
N THR A 21 6.69 14.29 14.88
CA THR A 21 7.99 14.11 15.53
C THR A 21 7.95 12.95 16.53
N GLY A 22 9.11 12.56 17.06
CA GLY A 22 9.20 11.54 18.11
C GLY A 22 8.56 10.22 17.71
N ASP A 23 7.68 9.70 18.56
CA ASP A 23 7.04 8.39 18.33
C ASP A 23 5.98 8.44 17.23
N GLN A 24 5.29 9.56 17.04
CA GLN A 24 4.35 9.74 15.93
C GLN A 24 5.06 9.67 14.57
N PHE A 25 6.27 10.22 14.47
CA PHE A 25 7.09 10.07 13.26
C PHE A 25 7.47 8.61 13.00
N LYS A 26 7.89 7.87 14.05
CA LYS A 26 8.23 6.45 13.93
C LYS A 26 7.03 5.60 13.52
N GLU A 27 5.85 5.92 14.04
CA GLU A 27 4.59 5.29 13.66
C GLU A 27 4.31 5.51 12.17
N GLY A 28 4.32 6.76 11.70
CA GLY A 28 4.11 7.09 10.29
C GLY A 28 5.11 6.40 9.35
N VAL A 29 6.38 6.28 9.75
CA VAL A 29 7.38 5.52 9.01
C VAL A 29 7.01 4.04 8.90
N ASN A 30 6.52 3.43 9.99
CA ASN A 30 6.11 2.02 9.98
C ASN A 30 4.85 1.78 9.14
N ILE A 31 3.89 2.71 9.16
CA ILE A 31 2.71 2.69 8.29
C ILE A 31 3.16 2.72 6.82
N ASN A 32 3.99 3.72 6.47
CA ASN A 32 4.48 3.90 5.11
C ASN A 32 5.32 2.71 4.62
N LYS A 33 6.03 2.00 5.51
CA LYS A 33 6.72 0.75 5.15
C LYS A 33 5.76 -0.33 4.66
N GLY A 34 4.59 -0.46 5.30
CA GLY A 34 3.55 -1.40 4.86
C GLY A 34 2.96 -1.04 3.50
N LEU A 35 2.62 0.24 3.31
CA LEU A 35 2.05 0.74 2.06
C LEU A 35 3.04 0.67 0.90
N LEU A 36 4.32 0.96 1.14
CA LEU A 36 5.39 0.80 0.15
C LEU A 36 5.56 -0.67 -0.27
N ALA A 37 5.56 -1.59 0.69
CA ALA A 37 5.64 -3.03 0.38
C ALA A 37 4.43 -3.48 -0.47
N LEU A 38 3.23 -2.98 -0.17
CA LEU A 38 2.03 -3.22 -0.98
C LEU A 38 2.21 -2.71 -2.42
N GLY A 39 2.69 -1.47 -2.59
CA GLY A 39 3.01 -0.91 -3.90
C GLY A 39 4.01 -1.76 -4.69
N ASN A 40 5.08 -2.23 -4.03
CA ASN A 40 6.08 -3.10 -4.65
C ASN A 40 5.50 -4.46 -5.10
N VAL A 41 4.62 -5.06 -4.28
CA VAL A 41 3.93 -6.30 -4.64
C VAL A 41 3.04 -6.10 -5.87
N ILE A 42 2.24 -5.03 -5.89
CA ILE A 42 1.36 -4.71 -7.03
C ILE A 42 2.19 -4.44 -8.29
N ALA A 43 3.28 -3.68 -8.18
CA ALA A 43 4.18 -3.40 -9.30
C ALA A 43 4.80 -4.69 -9.88
N SER A 44 5.23 -5.62 -9.02
CA SER A 44 5.76 -6.91 -9.47
C SER A 44 4.71 -7.82 -10.11
N LEU A 45 3.44 -7.72 -9.71
CA LEU A 45 2.35 -8.51 -10.28
C LEU A 45 1.82 -7.98 -11.60
N THR A 46 1.92 -6.66 -11.82
CA THR A 46 1.35 -5.98 -12.98
C THR A 46 2.35 -5.76 -14.10
N ASP A 47 3.65 -5.79 -13.80
CA ASP A 47 4.71 -5.67 -14.80
C ASP A 47 4.98 -7.04 -15.46
N PRO A 48 4.58 -7.24 -16.74
CA PRO A 48 4.77 -8.51 -17.43
C PRO A 48 6.25 -8.80 -17.71
N SER A 49 7.16 -7.82 -17.61
CA SER A 49 8.60 -8.07 -17.75
C SER A 49 9.22 -8.67 -16.48
N LYS A 50 8.56 -8.52 -15.33
CA LYS A 50 9.00 -9.03 -14.03
C LYS A 50 8.43 -10.42 -13.79
N HIS A 51 8.93 -11.41 -14.51
CA HIS A 51 8.69 -12.82 -14.20
C HIS A 51 9.65 -13.25 -13.07
N GLY A 52 9.19 -13.18 -11.83
CA GLY A 52 10.05 -13.50 -10.69
C GLY A 52 9.36 -13.55 -9.34
N HIS A 53 10.17 -13.51 -8.28
CA HIS A 53 9.70 -13.53 -6.91
C HIS A 53 8.88 -12.27 -6.58
N VAL A 54 7.64 -12.47 -6.12
CA VAL A 54 6.81 -11.38 -5.59
C VAL A 54 7.07 -11.23 -4.08
N PRO A 55 7.48 -10.06 -3.59
CA PRO A 55 8.00 -9.88 -2.24
C PRO A 55 6.89 -9.73 -1.17
N TYR A 56 5.92 -10.66 -1.15
CA TYR A 56 4.83 -10.62 -0.16
C TYR A 56 5.33 -10.61 1.28
N ARG A 57 6.54 -11.12 1.54
CA ARG A 57 7.11 -11.26 2.89
C ARG A 57 7.66 -9.98 3.50
N ASP A 58 7.80 -8.91 2.71
CA ASP A 58 8.42 -7.65 3.15
C ASP A 58 7.59 -6.89 4.20
N SER A 59 6.29 -7.18 4.31
CA SER A 59 5.43 -6.63 5.35
C SER A 59 4.39 -7.65 5.85
N LYS A 60 3.86 -7.43 7.05
CA LYS A 60 2.73 -8.22 7.56
C LYS A 60 1.47 -8.02 6.71
N LEU A 61 1.24 -6.79 6.23
CA LEU A 61 0.11 -6.43 5.37
C LEU A 61 0.10 -7.27 4.09
N THR A 62 1.20 -7.27 3.34
CA THR A 62 1.33 -8.01 2.08
C THR A 62 1.28 -9.52 2.27
N ARG A 63 1.70 -10.06 3.42
CA ARG A 63 1.54 -11.49 3.75
C ARG A 63 0.08 -11.87 3.94
N ILE A 64 -0.69 -11.02 4.62
CA ILE A 64 -2.12 -11.25 4.85
C ILE A 64 -2.90 -11.13 3.53
N LEU A 65 -2.53 -10.18 2.67
CA LEU A 65 -3.21 -9.92 1.39
C LEU A 65 -2.73 -10.78 0.23
N GLN A 66 -1.77 -11.69 0.44
CA GLN A 66 -1.20 -12.52 -0.61
C GLN A 66 -2.26 -13.27 -1.42
N ASP A 67 -3.24 -13.87 -0.73
CA ASP A 67 -4.36 -14.60 -1.36
C ASP A 67 -5.30 -13.68 -2.17
N SER A 68 -5.35 -12.38 -1.85
CA SER A 68 -6.22 -11.41 -2.53
C SER A 68 -5.55 -10.80 -3.75
N LEU A 69 -4.24 -10.55 -3.68
CA LEU A 69 -3.49 -9.81 -4.72
C LEU A 69 -3.02 -10.69 -5.88
N GLY A 70 -2.77 -11.99 -5.64
CA GLY A 70 -2.21 -12.91 -6.64
C GLY A 70 -3.16 -14.05 -7.04
N GLY A 71 -2.69 -14.88 -7.97
CA GLY A 71 -3.42 -16.07 -8.42
C GLY A 71 -4.65 -15.71 -9.25
N ASN A 72 -5.77 -16.40 -8.99
CA ASN A 72 -7.05 -16.18 -9.69
C ASN A 72 -8.00 -15.27 -8.89
N SER A 73 -7.49 -14.54 -7.90
CA SER A 73 -8.28 -13.60 -7.13
C SER A 73 -8.54 -12.32 -7.91
N ARG A 74 -9.69 -11.68 -7.65
CA ARG A 74 -10.01 -10.37 -8.19
C ARG A 74 -9.81 -9.34 -7.09
N THR A 75 -9.00 -8.33 -7.38
CA THR A 75 -8.76 -7.20 -6.48
C THR A 75 -9.16 -5.89 -7.15
N VAL A 76 -9.83 -5.04 -6.38
CA VAL A 76 -10.14 -3.66 -6.74
C VAL A 76 -9.56 -2.76 -5.65
N MET A 77 -8.84 -1.71 -6.05
CA MET A 77 -8.38 -0.67 -5.15
C MET A 77 -9.18 0.60 -5.44
N ILE A 78 -9.70 1.23 -4.38
CA ILE A 78 -10.38 2.53 -4.45
C ILE A 78 -9.48 3.53 -3.75
N ALA A 79 -8.98 4.52 -4.49
CA ALA A 79 -8.16 5.58 -3.94
C ALA A 79 -9.03 6.78 -3.56
N ALA A 80 -8.82 7.31 -2.35
CA ALA A 80 -9.43 8.56 -1.91
C ALA A 80 -8.44 9.70 -2.12
N CYS A 81 -8.84 10.72 -2.88
CA CYS A 81 -8.01 11.88 -3.19
C CYS A 81 -8.70 13.17 -2.77
N SER A 82 -7.91 14.19 -2.41
CA SER A 82 -8.42 15.50 -2.03
C SER A 82 -8.39 16.48 -3.21
N PRO A 83 -9.45 17.27 -3.45
CA PRO A 83 -9.44 18.30 -4.50
C PRO A 83 -8.67 19.58 -4.09
N ALA A 84 -8.25 19.72 -2.83
CA ALA A 84 -7.55 20.90 -2.35
C ALA A 84 -6.15 21.04 -2.96
N GLU A 85 -5.79 22.25 -3.39
CA GLU A 85 -4.50 22.57 -4.03
C GLU A 85 -3.30 22.24 -3.13
N CYS A 86 -3.43 22.44 -1.81
CA CYS A 86 -2.37 22.09 -0.85
C CYS A 86 -2.03 20.58 -0.86
N ASN A 87 -2.93 19.73 -1.34
CA ASN A 87 -2.76 18.28 -1.43
C ASN A 87 -2.39 17.80 -2.84
N PHE A 88 -2.14 18.72 -3.79
CA PHE A 88 -1.78 18.36 -5.17
C PHE A 88 -0.61 17.37 -5.22
N GLY A 89 0.44 17.63 -4.45
CA GLY A 89 1.63 16.78 -4.43
C GLY A 89 1.46 15.42 -3.73
N GLU A 90 0.37 15.18 -2.98
CA GLU A 90 0.02 13.84 -2.46
C GLU A 90 -0.96 13.12 -3.40
N THR A 91 -1.70 13.87 -4.22
CA THR A 91 -2.72 13.34 -5.14
C THR A 91 -2.11 12.79 -6.43
N LEU A 92 -0.95 13.30 -6.85
CA LEU A 92 -0.20 12.89 -8.03
C LEU A 92 0.85 11.81 -7.70
#